data_AF-A0A8X7PTL6-F1
#
_entry.id   AF-A0A8X7PTL6-F1
#
_cell.length_a   1.000
_cell.length_b   1.000
_cell.length_c   1.000
_cell.angle_alpha   90.00
_cell.angle_beta   90.00
_cell.angle_gamma   90.00
#
_symmetry.space_group_name_H-M   'P 1'
#
loop_
_entity.id
_entity.type
_entity.pdbx_description
1 polymer ?
#
loop_
_entity_poly.entity_id
_entity_poly.type
_entity_poly.pdbx_seq_one_letter_code
_entity_poly.pdbx_strand_id
1 'polypeptide(L)'
;MVESSSLIPGLVDDLAELCLSRIPRSSFQIISQVCWRWRRFLRSERYGAVRKLTGSVEELMCLLVYDKYWEVFDGSGNKLGRIPHIPGPLKGGFGLVVLDGGKIVFIGGRYNCVASADVYEFNPATNRSESL
;
A
#
# COMPACT_ATOMS: atom_id res chain seq x y z
N MET A 1 8.71 -5.66 35.68
CA MET A 1 8.78 -4.27 35.15
C MET A 1 8.19 -4.32 33.76
N VAL A 2 7.05 -3.68 33.54
CA VAL A 2 6.47 -3.58 32.20
C VAL A 2 7.27 -2.49 31.50
N GLU A 3 8.28 -2.87 30.72
CA GLU A 3 8.81 -1.94 29.72
C GLU A 3 7.62 -1.61 28.82
N SER A 4 7.11 -0.38 28.94
CA SER A 4 6.36 0.25 27.88
C SER A 4 7.30 0.31 26.69
N SER A 5 7.38 -0.78 25.93
CA SER A 5 8.26 -0.84 24.77
C SER A 5 7.82 0.36 23.92
N SER A 6 8.68 1.34 23.71
CA SER A 6 8.40 2.45 22.81
C SER A 6 8.73 2.04 21.39
N LEU A 7 8.10 2.64 20.39
CA LEU A 7 8.30 2.28 18.99
C LEU A 7 9.78 2.45 18.60
N ILE A 8 10.43 3.49 19.13
CA ILE A 8 11.87 3.73 19.10
C ILE A 8 12.35 3.91 20.54
N PRO A 9 13.36 3.15 21.02
CA PRO A 9 13.90 3.31 22.37
C PRO A 9 14.34 4.76 22.63
N GLY A 10 13.95 5.31 23.78
CA GLY A 10 14.27 6.69 24.16
C GLY A 10 13.40 7.78 23.53
N LEU A 11 12.38 7.40 22.75
CA LEU A 11 11.46 8.34 22.08
C LEU A 11 10.01 8.03 22.45
N VAL A 12 9.18 9.07 22.62
CA VAL A 12 7.72 8.89 22.74
C VAL A 12 7.14 8.42 21.41
N ASP A 13 6.09 7.60 21.46
CA ASP A 13 5.53 6.94 20.28
C ASP A 13 5.14 7.94 19.18
N ASP A 14 4.54 9.09 19.51
CA ASP A 14 4.14 10.08 18.51
C ASP A 14 5.34 10.67 17.73
N LEU A 15 6.48 10.92 18.40
CA LEU A 15 7.70 11.37 17.74
C LEU A 15 8.33 10.25 16.91
N ALA A 16 8.26 9.00 17.39
CA ALA A 16 8.76 7.86 16.66
C ALA A 16 7.97 7.61 15.37
N GLU A 17 6.64 7.72 15.43
CA GLU A 17 5.78 7.61 14.26
C GLU A 17 6.03 8.72 13.24
N LEU A 18 6.28 9.96 13.69
CA LEU A 18 6.64 11.07 12.84
C LEU A 18 8.03 10.89 12.20
N CYS A 19 8.98 10.25 12.89
CA CYS A 19 10.24 9.83 12.29
C CYS A 19 10.03 8.77 11.20
N LEU A 20 9.24 7.73 11.48
CA LEU A 20 8.95 6.65 10.52
C LEU A 20 8.12 7.12 9.32
N SER A 21 7.21 8.09 9.50
CA SER A 21 6.37 8.64 8.42
C SER A 21 7.17 9.38 7.36
N ARG A 22 8.32 9.94 7.74
CA ARG A 22 9.23 10.66 6.84
C ARG A 22 10.12 9.75 6.01
N ILE A 23 10.18 8.47 6.33
CA ILE A 23 11.01 7.52 5.57
C ILE A 23 10.34 7.27 4.20
N PRO A 24 11.08 7.35 3.08
CA PRO A 24 10.55 7.11 1.75
C PRO A 24 9.91 5.72 1.62
N ARG A 25 8.82 5.59 0.84
CA ARG A 25 8.16 4.30 0.59
C ARG A 25 9.09 3.27 -0.05
N SER A 26 10.10 3.69 -0.81
CA SER A 26 11.13 2.80 -1.34
C SER A 26 11.89 2.02 -0.26
N SER A 27 11.99 2.57 0.95
CA SER A 27 12.63 1.90 2.09
C SER A 27 11.66 1.07 2.92
N PHE A 28 10.35 1.11 2.62
CA PHE A 28 9.29 0.50 3.43
C PHE A 28 9.55 -0.98 3.70
N GLN A 29 9.95 -1.73 2.66
CA GLN A 29 10.23 -3.16 2.79
C GLN A 29 11.36 -3.42 3.80
N ILE A 30 12.42 -2.61 3.78
CA ILE A 30 13.57 -2.73 4.67
C ILE A 30 13.17 -2.39 6.10
N ILE A 31 12.54 -1.23 6.32
CA ILE A 31 12.17 -0.78 7.67
C ILE A 31 11.10 -1.66 8.32
N SER A 32 10.25 -2.32 7.52
CA SER A 32 9.25 -3.28 8.02
C SER A 32 9.86 -4.55 8.63
N GLN A 33 11.16 -4.76 8.46
CA GLN A 33 11.89 -5.90 9.03
C GLN A 33 12.61 -5.59 10.34
N VAL A 34 12.65 -4.32 10.78
CA VAL A 34 13.36 -3.91 12.02
C VAL A 34 12.75 -4.57 13.25
N CYS A 35 11.43 -4.43 13.44
CA CYS A 35 10.69 -5.13 14.49
C CYS A 35 9.20 -5.27 14.16
N TRP A 36 8.50 -6.14 14.87
CA TRP A 36 7.07 -6.38 14.63
C TRP A 36 6.20 -5.13 14.84
N ARG A 37 6.62 -4.21 15.74
CA ARG A 37 5.87 -2.98 16.02
C ARG A 37 6.01 -1.95 14.92
N TRP A 38 7.21 -1.78 14.35
CA TRP A 38 7.40 -0.96 13.15
C TRP A 38 6.58 -1.51 12.00
N ARG A 39 6.66 -2.82 11.74
CA ARG A 39 5.83 -3.49 10.72
C ARG A 39 4.35 -3.25 10.93
N ARG A 40 3.86 -3.33 12.18
CA ARG A 40 2.45 -3.10 12.52
C ARG A 40 2.04 -1.65 12.28
N PHE A 41 2.86 -0.69 12.73
CA PHE A 41 2.59 0.74 12.52
C PHE A 41 2.58 1.09 11.04
N LEU A 42 3.59 0.67 10.28
CA LEU A 42 3.72 0.92 8.85
C LEU A 42 2.53 0.40 8.02
N ARG A 43 1.86 -0.67 8.48
CA ARG A 43 0.65 -1.25 7.84
C ARG A 43 -0.66 -0.69 8.40
N SER A 44 -0.62 0.29 9.31
CA SER A 44 -1.80 0.87 9.94
C SER A 44 -2.30 2.09 9.17
N GLU A 45 -3.59 2.38 9.30
CA GLU A 45 -4.18 3.63 8.78
C GLU A 45 -3.53 4.87 9.40
N ARG A 46 -3.08 4.76 10.65
CA ARG A 46 -2.38 5.83 11.38
C ARG A 46 -1.10 6.26 10.67
N TYR A 47 -0.33 5.35 10.08
CA TYR A 47 0.84 5.71 9.27
C TYR A 47 0.48 6.59 8.08
N GLY A 48 -0.58 6.20 7.34
CA GLY A 48 -1.10 7.00 6.22
C GLY A 48 -1.60 8.37 6.67
N ALA A 49 -2.31 8.44 7.80
CA ALA A 49 -2.80 9.69 8.37
C ALA A 49 -1.66 10.63 8.78
N VAL A 50 -0.63 10.13 9.47
CA VAL A 50 0.54 10.94 9.85
C VAL A 50 1.23 11.49 8.60
N ARG A 51 1.44 10.68 7.55
CA ARG A 51 2.05 11.15 6.29
C ARG A 51 1.22 12.22 5.59
N LYS A 52 -0.12 12.10 5.59
CA LYS A 52 -1.01 13.14 5.07
C LYS A 52 -0.86 14.44 5.86
N LEU A 53 -0.89 14.36 7.19
CA LEU A 53 -0.77 15.53 8.06
C LEU A 53 0.59 16.23 7.94
N THR A 54 1.68 15.47 7.77
CA THR A 54 3.03 16.02 7.65
C THR A 54 3.43 16.41 6.22
N GLY A 55 2.51 16.29 5.24
CA GLY A 55 2.80 16.55 3.83
C GLY A 55 3.81 15.58 3.21
N SER A 56 4.06 14.44 3.85
CA SER A 56 5.02 13.43 3.41
C SER A 56 4.34 12.37 2.52
N VAL A 57 3.30 12.74 1.76
CA VAL A 57 2.61 11.81 0.86
C VAL A 57 3.45 11.65 -0.41
N GLU A 58 3.56 10.41 -0.90
CA GLU A 58 4.27 10.10 -2.15
C GLU A 58 3.27 9.64 -3.21
N GLU A 59 3.43 10.18 -4.42
CA GLU A 59 2.74 9.69 -5.61
C GLU A 59 3.34 8.35 -6.05
N LEU A 60 2.46 7.41 -6.40
CA LEU A 60 2.83 6.10 -6.91
C LEU A 60 2.21 5.86 -8.27
N MET A 61 2.99 5.28 -9.18
CA MET A 61 2.49 4.83 -10.46
C MET A 61 2.36 3.30 -10.44
N CYS A 62 1.17 2.80 -10.75
CA CYS A 62 0.89 1.36 -10.84
C CYS A 62 0.69 0.99 -12.31
N LEU A 63 1.51 0.08 -12.83
CA LEU A 63 1.42 -0.41 -14.21
C LEU A 63 0.98 -1.87 -14.23
N LEU A 64 -0.06 -2.17 -15.00
CA LEU A 64 -0.44 -3.55 -15.30
C LEU A 64 0.40 -4.08 -16.45
N VAL A 65 1.12 -5.17 -16.19
CA VAL A 65 2.03 -5.78 -17.15
C VAL A 65 1.41 -7.07 -17.70
N TYR A 66 1.14 -7.08 -19.02
CA TYR A 66 0.56 -8.20 -19.76
C TYR A 66 -0.75 -8.76 -19.18
N ASP A 67 -1.58 -7.94 -18.53
CA ASP A 67 -2.76 -8.39 -17.78
C ASP A 67 -2.45 -9.48 -16.72
N LYS A 68 -1.20 -9.54 -16.22
CA LYS A 68 -0.71 -10.65 -15.36
C LYS A 68 -0.15 -10.25 -14.01
N TYR A 69 0.33 -9.03 -13.84
CA TYR A 69 0.76 -8.54 -12.53
C TYR A 69 0.92 -7.03 -12.58
N TRP A 70 0.92 -6.41 -11.41
CA TRP A 70 1.13 -4.99 -11.26
C TRP A 70 2.54 -4.69 -10.79
N GLU A 71 3.18 -3.72 -11.43
CA GLU A 71 4.41 -3.12 -10.96
C GLU A 71 4.14 -1.73 -10.40
N VAL A 72 4.79 -1.41 -9.28
CA VAL A 72 4.64 -0.13 -8.58
C VAL A 72 5.94 0.65 -8.72
N PHE A 73 5.83 1.91 -9.10
CA PHE A 73 6.93 2.86 -9.24
C PHE A 73 6.68 4.09 -8.37
N ASP A 74 7.75 4.75 -7.94
CA ASP A 74 7.65 6.09 -7.35
C ASP A 74 7.51 7.18 -8.44
N GLY A 75 7.27 8.42 -8.01
CA GLY A 75 7.19 9.58 -8.91
C GLY A 75 8.48 9.89 -9.68
N SER A 76 9.62 9.26 -9.34
CA SER A 76 10.89 9.37 -10.07
C SER A 76 11.11 8.21 -11.04
N GLY A 77 10.17 7.25 -11.12
CA GLY A 77 10.24 6.08 -11.99
C GLY A 77 11.07 4.93 -11.42
N ASN A 78 11.48 4.97 -10.15
CA ASN A 78 12.13 3.82 -9.52
C ASN A 78 11.11 2.75 -9.19
N LYS A 79 11.46 1.50 -9.48
CA LYS A 79 10.62 0.34 -9.15
C LYS A 79 10.61 0.09 -7.65
N LEU A 80 9.44 0.19 -7.03
CA LEU A 80 9.22 -0.06 -5.61
C LEU A 80 8.85 -1.52 -5.32
N GLY A 81 8.26 -2.21 -6.29
CA GLY A 81 7.87 -3.61 -6.14
C GLY A 81 6.65 -3.98 -6.97
N ARG A 82 5.84 -4.90 -6.44
CA ARG A 82 4.62 -5.41 -7.05
C ARG A 82 3.45 -5.32 -6.08
N ILE A 83 2.26 -5.06 -6.61
CA ILE A 83 1.02 -5.20 -5.83
C ILE A 83 0.84 -6.70 -5.53
N PRO A 84 0.39 -7.07 -4.32
CA PRO A 84 -0.02 -8.44 -4.00
C PRO A 84 -1.02 -8.95 -5.04
N HIS A 85 -1.04 -10.26 -5.23
CA HIS A 85 -1.99 -10.90 -6.13
C HIS A 85 -3.42 -10.48 -5.77
N ILE A 86 -4.14 -9.89 -6.73
CA ILE A 86 -5.55 -9.55 -6.58
C ILE A 86 -6.33 -10.87 -6.52
N PRO A 87 -7.29 -11.05 -5.60
CA PRO A 87 -8.06 -12.29 -5.53
C PRO A 87 -8.73 -12.61 -6.87
N GLY A 88 -8.72 -13.88 -7.28
CA GLY A 88 -9.33 -14.32 -8.54
C GLY A 88 -8.41 -14.26 -9.76
N PRO A 89 -8.89 -14.72 -10.93
CA PRO A 89 -8.10 -14.67 -12.15
C PRO A 89 -7.93 -13.22 -12.60
N LEU A 90 -6.73 -12.89 -13.07
CA LEU A 90 -6.50 -11.58 -13.68
C LEU A 90 -7.28 -11.47 -14.98
N LYS A 91 -8.01 -10.38 -15.08
CA LYS A 91 -8.95 -10.09 -16.17
C LYS A 91 -8.31 -9.03 -17.05
N GLY A 92 -8.50 -9.14 -18.36
CA GLY A 92 -8.15 -8.05 -19.28
C GLY A 92 -9.29 -7.04 -19.38
N GLY A 93 -8.99 -5.78 -19.68
CA GLY A 93 -10.00 -4.77 -20.03
C GLY A 93 -10.98 -4.40 -18.89
N PHE A 94 -10.54 -4.45 -17.64
CA PHE A 94 -11.31 -3.91 -16.51
C PHE A 94 -11.27 -2.38 -16.48
N GLY A 95 -12.27 -1.78 -15.86
CA GLY A 95 -12.23 -0.37 -15.45
C GLY A 95 -11.40 -0.19 -14.18
N LEU A 96 -10.74 0.96 -14.04
CA LEU A 96 -9.97 1.33 -12.85
C LEU A 96 -10.43 2.70 -12.36
N VAL A 97 -10.66 2.81 -11.06
CA VAL A 97 -10.95 4.09 -10.39
C VAL A 97 -10.13 4.21 -9.11
N VAL A 98 -9.68 5.42 -8.80
CA VAL A 98 -9.02 5.73 -7.52
C VAL A 98 -10.03 6.49 -6.66
N LEU A 99 -10.36 5.91 -5.50
CA LEU A 99 -11.27 6.52 -4.53
C LEU A 99 -10.52 7.49 -3.62
N ASP A 100 -11.28 8.33 -2.92
CA ASP A 100 -10.72 9.15 -1.85
C ASP A 100 -10.01 8.28 -0.81
N GLY A 101 -8.89 8.78 -0.30
CA GLY A 101 -7.98 8.01 0.52
C GLY A 101 -6.94 7.17 -0.25
N GLY A 102 -6.99 7.14 -1.59
CA GLY A 102 -5.99 6.49 -2.43
C GLY A 102 -6.20 4.98 -2.60
N LYS A 103 -7.41 4.48 -2.31
CA LYS A 103 -7.82 3.10 -2.60
C LYS A 103 -8.05 2.95 -4.11
N ILE A 104 -7.63 1.82 -4.67
CA ILE A 104 -7.77 1.51 -6.10
C ILE A 104 -8.87 0.47 -6.25
N VAL A 105 -9.88 0.74 -7.07
CA VAL A 105 -10.96 -0.20 -7.35
C VAL A 105 -10.91 -0.64 -8.81
N PHE A 106 -10.98 -1.95 -9.01
CA PHE A 106 -11.05 -2.61 -10.30
C PHE A 106 -12.49 -3.08 -10.54
N ILE A 107 -13.06 -2.77 -11.69
CA ILE A 107 -14.45 -3.06 -12.01
C ILE A 107 -14.53 -3.89 -13.29
N GLY A 108 -15.12 -5.07 -13.17
CA GLY A 108 -15.43 -5.96 -14.28
C GLY A 108 -14.20 -6.56 -14.97
N GLY A 109 -14.19 -6.49 -16.30
CA GLY A 109 -13.15 -7.06 -17.15
C GLY A 109 -13.59 -8.32 -17.86
N ARG A 110 -12.64 -8.98 -18.52
CA ARG A 110 -12.85 -10.16 -19.35
C ARG A 110 -11.90 -11.28 -18.93
N TYR A 111 -12.46 -12.46 -18.72
CA TYR A 111 -11.72 -13.68 -18.41
C TYR A 111 -12.24 -14.84 -19.26
N ASN A 112 -11.36 -15.60 -19.91
CA ASN A 112 -11.73 -16.71 -20.81
C ASN A 112 -12.83 -16.34 -21.82
N CYS A 113 -12.72 -15.17 -22.44
CA CYS A 113 -13.72 -14.62 -23.38
C CYS A 113 -15.09 -14.25 -22.77
N VAL A 114 -15.29 -14.35 -21.47
CA VAL A 114 -16.53 -14.02 -20.76
C VAL A 114 -16.36 -12.68 -20.02
N ALA A 115 -17.40 -11.85 -20.07
CA ALA A 115 -17.46 -10.61 -19.29
C ALA A 115 -17.67 -10.91 -17.80
N SER A 116 -16.98 -10.16 -16.95
CA SER A 116 -17.07 -10.26 -15.50
C SER A 116 -17.75 -9.02 -14.93
N ALA A 117 -18.54 -9.20 -13.89
CA ALA A 117 -19.10 -8.12 -13.08
C ALA A 117 -18.33 -7.88 -11.76
N ASP A 118 -17.35 -8.72 -11.44
CA ASP A 118 -16.61 -8.65 -10.17
C ASP A 118 -15.95 -7.29 -9.95
N VAL A 119 -15.93 -6.89 -8.68
CA VAL A 119 -15.30 -5.66 -8.22
C VAL A 119 -14.24 -6.01 -7.17
N TYR A 120 -13.06 -5.41 -7.28
CA TYR A 120 -11.98 -5.60 -6.31
C TYR A 120 -11.48 -4.26 -5.81
N GLU A 121 -11.28 -4.14 -4.51
CA GLU A 121 -10.60 -3.01 -3.88
C GLU A 121 -9.17 -3.41 -3.50
N PHE A 122 -8.20 -2.55 -3.79
CA PHE A 122 -6.86 -2.61 -3.26
C PHE A 122 -6.55 -1.34 -2.48
N ASN A 123 -6.06 -1.50 -1.25
CA ASN A 123 -5.62 -0.41 -0.40
C ASN A 123 -4.07 -0.36 -0.37
N PRO A 124 -3.43 0.61 -1.04
CA PRO A 124 -1.97 0.75 -1.06
C PRO A 124 -1.37 1.13 0.29
N ALA A 125 -2.15 1.67 1.23
CA ALA A 125 -1.65 2.03 2.56
C ALA A 125 -1.44 0.79 3.45
N THR A 126 -2.30 -0.22 3.32
CA THR A 126 -2.24 -1.45 4.11
C THR A 126 -1.69 -2.64 3.33
N ASN A 127 -1.49 -2.48 2.02
CA ASN A 127 -1.10 -3.53 1.08
C ASN A 127 -2.05 -4.73 1.11
N ARG A 128 -3.36 -4.43 1.17
CA ARG A 128 -4.44 -5.43 1.24
C ARG A 128 -5.38 -5.27 0.06
N SER A 129 -5.90 -6.40 -0.41
CA SER A 129 -6.93 -6.48 -1.44
C SER A 129 -8.14 -7.24 -0.89
N GLU A 130 -9.33 -6.85 -1.34
CA GLU A 130 -10.60 -7.49 -1.01
C GLU A 130 -11.55 -7.47 -2.22
N SER A 131 -12.44 -8.46 -2.30
CA SER A 131 -13.54 -8.48 -3.26
C SER A 131 -14.75 -7.75 -2.68
N LEU A 132 -15.40 -6.91 -3.49
CA LEU A 132 -16.62 -6.19 -3.13
C LEU A 132 -17.88 -6.88 -3.67
#